data_AF-A0AAV9ZQX3-F1
#
_entry.id   AF-A0AAV9ZQX3-F1
#
_cell.length_a   1.000
_cell.length_b   1.000
_cell.length_c   1.000
_cell.angle_alpha   90.00
_cell.angle_beta   90.00
_cell.angle_gamma   90.00
#
_symmetry.space_group_name_H-M   'P 1'
#
loop_
_entity.id
_entity.type
_entity.pdbx_description
1 polymer ?
#
loop_
_entity_poly.entity_id
_entity_poly.type
_entity_poly.pdbx_seq_one_letter_code
_entity_poly.pdbx_strand_id
1 'polypeptide(L)'
;VCHHCHSHRTDFVTPTEVPPILYFNVHDSNIKLDHELRMTVKGVPITYMLRGVIYSGGNHFTCRVVRESGDVWYHDGIGTGAKLFSEGNLHSKPPKFLNTCIKDDYFRLMAGAIYACS
;
A
#
# COMPACT_ATOMS: atom_id res chain seq x y z
N VAL A 1 -0.02 -2.87 27.69
CA VAL A 1 0.00 -2.00 28.90
C VAL A 1 1.14 -2.47 29.78
N CYS A 2 1.98 -1.57 30.30
CA CYS A 2 3.06 -1.98 31.21
C CYS A 2 2.47 -2.46 32.54
N HIS A 3 2.78 -3.68 32.98
CA HIS A 3 2.26 -4.21 34.26
C HIS A 3 2.83 -3.52 35.50
N HIS A 4 3.84 -2.65 35.35
CA HIS A 4 4.48 -1.96 36.48
C HIS A 4 3.99 -0.52 36.66
N CYS A 5 3.85 0.25 35.58
CA CYS A 5 3.44 1.65 35.63
C CYS A 5 2.05 1.91 35.05
N HIS A 6 1.35 0.87 34.60
CA HIS A 6 0.00 0.93 33.99
C HIS A 6 -0.15 1.89 32.80
N SER A 7 0.95 2.41 32.26
CA SER A 7 0.93 3.27 31.09
C SER A 7 0.86 2.47 29.78
N HIS A 8 0.37 3.13 28.73
CA HIS A 8 0.53 2.63 27.37
C HIS A 8 2.01 2.53 27.03
N ARG A 9 2.42 1.35 26.52
CA ARG A 9 3.77 1.14 26.00
C ARG A 9 3.75 1.42 24.51
N THR A 10 4.74 2.18 24.07
CA THR A 10 5.14 2.23 22.67
C THR A 10 6.34 1.33 22.54
N ASP A 11 6.22 0.26 21.76
CA ASP A 11 7.33 -0.61 21.42
C ASP A 11 7.87 -0.19 20.05
N PHE A 12 9.20 -0.15 19.93
CA PHE A 12 9.88 0.15 18.69
C PHE A 12 10.54 -1.13 18.17
N VAL A 13 10.32 -1.43 16.89
CA VAL A 13 11.07 -2.46 16.18
C VAL A 13 12.00 -1.75 15.22
N THR A 14 13.30 -1.98 15.36
CA THR A 14 14.30 -1.44 14.43
C THR A 14 14.85 -2.57 13.58
N PRO A 15 14.62 -2.55 12.26
CA PRO A 15 15.23 -3.51 11.36
C PRO A 15 16.75 -3.49 11.47
N THR A 16 17.37 -4.66 11.52
CA THR A 16 18.84 -4.81 11.51
C THR A 16 19.44 -4.51 10.14
N GLU A 17 18.65 -4.67 9.09
CA GLU A 17 19.00 -4.42 7.70
C GLU A 17 17.86 -3.65 7.02
N VAL A 18 18.12 -3.02 5.88
CA VAL A 18 17.09 -2.34 5.10
C VAL A 18 16.29 -3.39 4.32
N PRO A 19 14.99 -3.61 4.62
CA PRO A 19 14.22 -4.60 3.88
C PRO A 19 14.03 -4.14 2.43
N PRO A 20 14.21 -5.00 1.42
CA PRO A 20 13.98 -4.59 0.03
C PRO A 20 12.51 -4.25 -0.26
N ILE A 21 11.58 -4.84 0.51
CA ILE A 21 10.14 -4.65 0.38
C ILE A 21 9.52 -4.47 1.77
N LEU A 22 8.60 -3.53 1.89
CA LEU A 22 7.72 -3.33 3.04
C LEU A 22 6.28 -3.62 2.62
N TYR A 23 5.58 -4.40 3.44
CA TYR A 23 4.15 -4.63 3.29
C TYR A 23 3.43 -4.13 4.54
N PHE A 24 2.43 -3.28 4.33
CA PHE A 24 1.54 -2.80 5.37
C PHE A 24 0.16 -3.41 5.14
N ASN A 25 -0.28 -4.24 6.07
CA ASN A 25 -1.68 -4.65 6.13
C ASN A 25 -2.49 -3.49 6.71
N VAL A 26 -3.39 -2.95 5.90
CA VAL A 26 -4.16 -1.74 6.18
C VAL A 26 -5.60 -2.06 5.87
N HIS A 27 -6.43 -2.21 6.90
CA HIS A 27 -7.88 -2.41 6.75
C HIS A 27 -8.63 -1.14 7.18
N ASP A 28 -8.39 -0.03 6.46
CA ASP A 28 -9.03 1.27 6.74
C ASP A 28 -9.28 2.04 5.45
N SER A 29 -10.44 2.71 5.38
CA SER A 29 -10.82 3.61 4.28
C SER A 29 -10.21 5.01 4.39
N ASN A 30 -9.78 5.39 5.60
CA ASN A 30 -9.30 6.73 5.93
C ASN A 30 -7.77 6.85 5.92
N ILE A 31 -7.06 5.77 5.55
CA ILE A 31 -5.61 5.84 5.39
C ILE A 31 -5.27 6.54 4.08
N LYS A 32 -4.43 7.57 4.18
CA LYS A 32 -3.83 8.23 3.03
C LYS A 32 -2.52 7.51 2.71
N LEU A 33 -2.44 6.91 1.53
CA LEU A 33 -1.17 6.38 1.03
C LEU A 33 -0.36 7.51 0.42
N ASP A 34 0.86 7.64 0.90
CA ASP A 34 1.87 8.44 0.22
C ASP A 34 2.56 7.59 -0.84
N HIS A 35 2.91 8.20 -1.98
CA HIS A 35 3.63 7.51 -3.07
C HIS A 35 5.06 7.12 -2.65
N GLU A 36 5.58 7.82 -1.64
CA GLU A 36 6.93 7.71 -1.15
C GLU A 36 6.90 7.64 0.38
N LEU A 37 7.59 6.66 0.94
CA LEU A 37 7.82 6.53 2.37
C LEU A 37 9.31 6.76 2.64
N ARG A 38 9.62 7.81 3.40
CA ARG A 38 10.99 8.14 3.83
C ARG A 38 11.21 7.65 5.25
N MET A 39 12.30 6.95 5.48
CA MET A 39 12.69 6.52 6.83
C MET A 39 14.21 6.56 7.00
N THR A 40 14.67 6.48 8.24
CA THR A 40 16.10 6.40 8.56
C THR A 40 16.39 5.06 9.22
N VAL A 41 17.25 4.25 8.61
CA VAL A 41 17.70 2.97 9.15
C VAL A 41 19.17 3.11 9.52
N LYS A 42 19.49 3.00 10.82
CA LYS A 42 20.88 3.14 11.34
C LYS A 42 21.58 4.44 10.90
N GLY A 43 20.84 5.54 10.82
CA GLY A 43 21.36 6.84 10.39
C GLY A 43 21.43 7.04 8.87
N VAL A 44 21.10 6.02 8.07
CA VAL A 44 21.04 6.12 6.60
C VAL A 44 19.61 6.49 6.18
N PRO A 45 19.39 7.60 5.44
CA PRO A 45 18.09 7.90 4.86
C PRO A 45 17.78 6.91 3.74
N ILE A 46 16.59 6.30 3.80
CA ILE A 46 16.08 5.33 2.84
C ILE A 46 14.73 5.82 2.33
N THR A 47 14.54 5.65 1.02
CA THR A 47 13.30 5.96 0.33
C THR A 47 12.66 4.69 -0.20
N TYR A 48 11.38 4.53 0.07
CA TYR A 48 10.55 3.44 -0.38
C TYR A 48 9.47 3.98 -1.31
N MET A 49 9.35 3.39 -2.50
CA MET A 49 8.35 3.79 -3.49
C MET A 49 7.18 2.82 -3.46
N LEU A 50 5.95 3.34 -3.52
CA LEU A 50 4.76 2.52 -3.62
C LEU A 50 4.80 1.70 -4.92
N ARG A 51 4.63 0.38 -4.80
CA ARG A 51 4.63 -0.57 -5.92
C ARG A 51 3.33 -1.32 -6.10
N GLY A 52 2.51 -1.40 -5.06
CA GLY A 52 1.23 -2.07 -5.18
C GLY A 52 0.26 -1.72 -4.07
N VAL A 53 -1.02 -1.85 -4.41
CA VAL A 53 -2.13 -1.73 -3.45
C VAL A 53 -3.06 -2.91 -3.68
N ILE A 54 -3.46 -3.55 -2.59
CA ILE A 54 -4.42 -4.65 -2.57
C ILE A 54 -5.72 -4.11 -1.98
N TYR A 55 -6.83 -4.40 -2.63
CA TYR A 55 -8.17 -4.03 -2.18
C TYR A 55 -8.97 -5.29 -1.86
N SER A 56 -9.89 -5.19 -0.91
CA SER A 56 -10.81 -6.25 -0.52
C SER A 56 -12.23 -5.70 -0.34
N GLY A 57 -13.21 -6.46 -0.80
CA GLY A 57 -14.63 -6.19 -0.60
C GLY A 57 -15.49 -7.15 -1.41
N GLY A 58 -16.69 -7.46 -0.91
CA GLY A 58 -17.61 -8.39 -1.58
C GLY A 58 -17.01 -9.79 -1.82
N ASN A 59 -16.24 -10.32 -0.85
CA ASN A 59 -15.52 -11.60 -0.94
C ASN A 59 -14.54 -11.70 -2.13
N HIS A 60 -14.02 -10.58 -2.60
CA HIS A 60 -13.14 -10.52 -3.76
C HIS A 60 -11.96 -9.56 -3.54
N PHE A 61 -10.77 -9.98 -3.96
CA PHE A 61 -9.57 -9.15 -3.93
C PHE A 61 -9.24 -8.63 -5.32
N THR A 62 -8.82 -7.38 -5.37
CA THR A 62 -8.32 -6.73 -6.58
C THR A 62 -7.03 -6.00 -6.25
N CYS A 63 -6.23 -5.63 -7.25
CA CYS A 63 -5.01 -4.90 -7.00
C CYS A 63 -4.70 -3.85 -8.06
N ARG A 64 -3.83 -2.92 -7.65
CA ARG A 64 -3.13 -2.01 -8.53
C ARG A 64 -1.64 -2.23 -8.39
N VAL A 65 -0.93 -2.25 -9.51
CA VAL A 65 0.53 -2.29 -9.59
C VAL A 65 1.00 -0.93 -10.08
N VAL A 66 2.02 -0.37 -9.42
CA VAL A 66 2.62 0.92 -9.75
C VAL A 66 4.05 0.69 -10.23
N ARG A 67 4.30 1.04 -11.50
CA ARG A 67 5.65 0.95 -12.09
C ARG A 67 6.55 2.09 -11.65
N GLU A 68 7.84 1.98 -11.94
CA GLU A 68 8.84 3.04 -11.73
C GLU A 68 8.48 4.36 -12.42
N SER A 69 7.89 4.29 -13.62
CA SER A 69 7.37 5.46 -14.34
C SER A 69 6.16 6.14 -13.66
N GLY A 70 5.59 5.53 -12.62
CA GLY A 70 4.32 5.92 -12.03
C GLY A 70 3.10 5.36 -12.77
N ASP A 71 3.28 4.56 -13.82
CA ASP A 71 2.15 3.94 -14.53
C ASP A 71 1.43 2.93 -13.63
N VAL A 72 0.11 3.07 -13.55
CA VAL A 72 -0.77 2.26 -12.73
C VAL A 72 -1.50 1.25 -13.58
N TRP A 73 -1.47 -0.01 -13.12
CA TRP A 73 -2.10 -1.13 -13.78
C TRP A 73 -3.02 -1.86 -12.83
N TYR A 74 -4.25 -2.09 -13.26
CA TYR A 74 -5.29 -2.76 -12.49
C TYR A 74 -5.43 -4.24 -12.84
N HIS A 75 -5.73 -5.06 -11.83
CA HIS A 75 -6.01 -6.49 -11.97
C HIS A 75 -7.10 -6.93 -10.99
N ASP A 76 -8.07 -7.74 -11.46
CA ASP A 76 -9.12 -8.32 -10.60
C ASP A 76 -9.06 -9.85 -10.51
N GLY A 77 -8.23 -10.52 -11.32
CA GLY A 77 -8.18 -11.98 -11.39
C GLY A 77 -9.35 -12.64 -12.13
N ILE A 78 -10.60 -12.27 -11.86
CA ILE A 78 -11.80 -12.87 -12.48
C ILE A 78 -12.02 -12.33 -13.89
N GLY A 79 -12.36 -11.04 -14.02
CA GLY A 79 -12.67 -10.42 -15.30
C GLY A 79 -11.44 -10.10 -16.13
N THR A 80 -10.29 -9.88 -15.49
CA THR A 80 -9.03 -9.56 -16.16
C THR A 80 -8.28 -10.80 -16.63
N GLY A 81 -8.53 -11.96 -16.03
CA GLY A 81 -7.76 -13.18 -16.29
C GLY A 81 -6.26 -12.93 -16.05
N ALA A 82 -5.43 -13.12 -17.09
CA ALA A 82 -3.99 -12.85 -17.04
C ALA A 82 -3.59 -11.43 -17.50
N LYS A 83 -4.57 -10.56 -17.78
CA LYS A 83 -4.32 -9.22 -18.33
C LYS A 83 -4.29 -8.16 -17.24
N LEU A 84 -3.50 -7.12 -17.48
CA LEU A 84 -3.46 -5.89 -16.69
C LEU A 84 -4.10 -4.77 -17.50
N PHE A 85 -4.89 -3.92 -16.84
CA PHE A 85 -5.53 -2.77 -17.47
C PHE A 85 -4.83 -1.48 -17.06
N SER A 86 -4.35 -0.71 -18.03
CA SER A 86 -3.73 0.58 -17.74
C SER A 86 -4.79 1.54 -17.20
N GLU A 87 -4.52 2.12 -16.03
CA GLU A 87 -5.30 3.22 -15.46
C GLU A 87 -4.58 4.56 -15.64
N GLY A 88 -3.46 4.62 -16.37
CA GLY A 88 -2.66 5.83 -16.58
C GLY A 88 -1.66 6.10 -15.46
N ASN A 89 -1.17 7.33 -15.38
CA ASN A 89 -0.09 7.68 -14.45
C ASN A 89 -0.62 8.08 -13.06
N LEU A 90 0.04 7.65 -12.00
CA LEU A 90 -0.35 7.91 -10.61
C LEU A 90 -0.32 9.40 -10.27
N HIS A 91 0.61 10.18 -10.81
CA HIS A 91 0.75 11.60 -10.50
C HIS A 91 -0.39 12.46 -11.07
N SER A 92 -1.15 11.95 -12.05
CA SER A 92 -2.33 12.63 -12.58
C SER A 92 -3.63 12.25 -11.86
N LYS A 93 -3.55 11.37 -10.85
CA LYS A 93 -4.72 10.88 -10.11
C LYS A 93 -5.08 11.75 -8.92
N PRO A 94 -6.37 11.78 -8.53
CA PRO A 94 -6.78 12.49 -7.34
C PRO A 94 -6.23 11.84 -6.07
N PRO A 95 -6.07 12.58 -4.95
CA PRO A 95 -5.41 12.09 -3.72
C PRO A 95 -5.98 10.80 -3.12
N LYS A 96 -7.26 10.47 -3.35
CA LYS A 96 -7.93 9.28 -2.82
C LYS A 96 -8.02 8.12 -3.81
N PHE A 97 -7.41 8.26 -5.00
CA PHE A 97 -7.50 7.25 -6.05
C PHE A 97 -7.09 5.85 -5.56
N LEU A 98 -6.04 5.77 -4.72
CA LEU A 98 -5.52 4.51 -4.19
C LEU A 98 -6.24 4.01 -2.93
N ASN A 99 -7.14 4.78 -2.34
CA ASN A 99 -7.81 4.38 -1.09
C ASN A 99 -8.88 3.33 -1.34
N THR A 100 -9.47 3.35 -2.54
CA THR A 100 -10.69 2.63 -2.85
C THR A 100 -10.66 2.12 -4.28
N CYS A 101 -11.27 0.97 -4.51
CA CYS A 101 -11.53 0.43 -5.85
C CYS A 101 -13.04 0.22 -6.03
N ILE A 102 -13.59 0.70 -7.14
CA ILE A 102 -14.97 0.43 -7.54
C ILE A 102 -14.91 -0.51 -8.73
N LYS A 103 -15.49 -1.70 -8.59
CA LYS A 103 -15.67 -2.66 -9.68
C LYS A 103 -16.90 -3.53 -9.40
N ASP A 104 -17.71 -3.84 -10.42
CA ASP A 104 -18.92 -4.66 -10.29
C ASP A 104 -19.88 -4.18 -9.18
N ASP A 105 -20.21 -2.89 -9.16
CA ASP A 105 -21.11 -2.24 -8.19
C ASP A 105 -20.72 -2.33 -6.69
N TYR A 106 -19.60 -2.96 -6.35
CA TYR A 106 -19.09 -3.03 -4.97
C TYR A 106 -17.90 -2.10 -4.74
N PHE A 107 -17.97 -1.41 -3.60
CA PHE A 107 -16.87 -0.63 -3.05
C PHE A 107 -15.87 -1.55 -2.32
N ARG A 108 -14.60 -1.48 -2.72
CA ARG A 108 -13.51 -2.24 -2.09
C ARG A 108 -12.57 -1.30 -1.37
N LEU A 109 -12.28 -1.65 -0.12
CA LEU A 109 -11.36 -0.93 0.73
C LEU A 109 -9.94 -1.44 0.50
N MET A 110 -8.96 -0.57 0.74
CA MET A 110 -7.59 -1.01 0.88
C MET A 110 -7.50 -2.09 1.96
N ALA A 111 -6.77 -3.15 1.64
CA ALA A 111 -6.39 -4.24 2.54
C ALA A 111 -4.87 -4.24 2.77
N GLY A 112 -4.09 -3.66 1.86
CA GLY A 112 -2.68 -3.41 2.13
C GLY A 112 -1.95 -2.67 1.02
N ALA A 113 -0.74 -2.23 1.35
CA ALA A 113 0.16 -1.50 0.47
C ALA A 113 1.56 -2.12 0.48
N ILE A 114 2.18 -2.14 -0.68
CA ILE A 114 3.52 -2.69 -0.91
C ILE A 114 4.42 -1.53 -1.34
N TYR A 115 5.52 -1.37 -0.64
CA TYR A 115 6.58 -0.44 -0.99
C TYR A 115 7.89 -1.18 -1.25
N ALA A 116 8.66 -0.75 -2.25
CA ALA A 116 9.98 -1.29 -2.53
C ALA A 116 11.05 -0.20 -2.34
N CYS A 117 12.20 -0.58 -1.81
CA CYS A 117 13.34 0.33 -1.66
C CYS A 117 13.82 0.76 -3.06
N SER A 118 13.97 2.08 -3.26
CA SER A 118 14.57 2.66 -4.47
C SER A 118 16.08 2.68 -4.40
#